data_AF-A0A0L6V8K5-F1
#
_entry.id   AF-A0A0L6V8K5-F1
#
_cell.length_a   1.000
_cell.length_b   1.000
_cell.length_c   1.000
_cell.angle_alpha   90.00
_cell.angle_beta   90.00
_cell.angle_gamma   90.00
#
_symmetry.space_group_name_H-M   'P 1'
#
loop_
_entity.id
_entity.type
_entity.pdbx_description
1 polymer ?
#
loop_
_entity_poly.entity_id
_entity_poly.type
_entity_poly.pdbx_seq_one_letter_code
_entity_poly.pdbx_strand_id
1 'polypeptide(L)'
;MPAGALHPARRDCWMRHRRALLLIIALLEAWIRDRPAAVNDFYCQLWGRGIARAFLPSPLQTSHARRRSHNIRAQCGLAAQEPLHGKGGAVGECVESCFNIKPKSEPLPEEDAGRQPEQEAGSIGTELHPPTCPDAHLQLKDAKQEVWLHQRPAIMRCLYGILTIGLISMARADVSYVHSLDIDDINQLRQATRAAMKNLMSYFTPNPRGIFNETETPWHESGMIWDMHFDYARWTGDEQYLGIVTQALVNQSNGDRHDFLCDGCREQWNDDILWPSQVNIPPPQVSYLFRKLTSNSPFFFEKIIQAVVAAAEFYGPNAALPNSNETWINLADKTFQEAGSQEDDKCGGGIYWYRDRADRKGTYKSFITHAEFISQGARNYLITQDANTLSEAKRILDWVISSGLANPETGVLLDGMSTGNCQEFTTRQWTYNYGQWLGSLAWMHKASGEQRYLDMAAPYLDYSQRTFAASDTSGIIAELCERDTSCNRDQQGFKAIYVRNLAYLHQETNNSTMKKAIENIIDTSVQAMAGRSCDSKWSCSGIWTEVTPRIKKSIRGHHVSTALLVAAMGIRE
;
A
#
# COMPACT_ATOMS: atom_id res chain seq x y z
N MET A 1 -4.70 -42.37 -40.00
CA MET A 1 -6.07 -42.94 -39.90
C MET A 1 -6.10 -43.91 -38.73
N PRO A 2 -7.24 -44.19 -38.07
CA PRO A 2 -8.47 -43.39 -37.98
C PRO A 2 -8.90 -43.11 -36.52
N ALA A 3 -10.00 -42.38 -36.32
CA ALA A 3 -10.57 -42.11 -35.00
C ALA A 3 -11.32 -43.34 -34.43
N GLY A 4 -11.20 -43.56 -33.11
CA GLY A 4 -11.94 -44.59 -32.38
C GLY A 4 -13.31 -44.10 -31.89
N ALA A 5 -14.35 -44.89 -32.12
CA ALA A 5 -15.72 -44.57 -31.73
C ALA A 5 -15.98 -44.70 -30.21
N LEU A 6 -16.85 -43.82 -29.67
CA LEU A 6 -17.27 -43.88 -28.26
C LEU A 6 -18.47 -44.83 -28.04
N HIS A 7 -18.37 -45.62 -26.97
CA HIS A 7 -19.26 -46.73 -26.62
C HIS A 7 -20.72 -46.30 -26.30
N PRO A 8 -21.76 -47.14 -26.53
CA PRO A 8 -23.17 -46.72 -26.45
C PRO A 8 -23.68 -46.31 -25.06
N ALA A 9 -22.99 -46.68 -23.97
CA ALA A 9 -23.49 -46.54 -22.60
C ALA A 9 -23.58 -45.09 -22.05
N ARG A 10 -23.03 -44.08 -22.75
CA ARG A 10 -23.04 -42.68 -22.26
C ARG A 10 -24.25 -41.84 -22.70
N ARG A 11 -25.12 -42.33 -23.59
CA ARG A 11 -26.29 -41.54 -24.08
C ARG A 11 -27.46 -41.46 -23.10
N ASP A 12 -27.69 -42.51 -22.30
CA ASP A 12 -28.89 -42.57 -21.43
C ASP A 12 -28.80 -41.71 -20.16
N CYS A 13 -27.59 -41.43 -19.67
CA CYS A 13 -27.42 -40.55 -18.50
C CYS A 13 -27.74 -39.08 -18.86
N TRP A 14 -27.31 -38.64 -20.04
CA TRP A 14 -27.51 -37.27 -20.54
C TRP A 14 -29.00 -36.94 -20.79
N MET A 15 -29.75 -37.92 -21.31
CA MET A 15 -31.20 -37.80 -21.54
C MET A 15 -32.02 -37.65 -20.25
N ARG A 16 -31.58 -38.27 -19.13
CA ARG A 16 -32.26 -38.15 -17.83
C ARG A 16 -32.05 -36.78 -17.18
N HIS A 17 -30.82 -36.24 -17.20
CA HIS A 17 -30.55 -34.91 -16.66
C HIS A 17 -31.25 -33.78 -17.43
N ARG A 18 -31.34 -33.89 -18.77
CA ARG A 18 -32.05 -32.88 -19.58
C ARG A 18 -33.56 -32.82 -19.26
N ARG A 19 -34.20 -33.93 -18.93
CA ARG A 19 -35.62 -33.96 -18.50
C ARG A 19 -35.82 -33.34 -17.11
N ALA A 20 -34.90 -33.58 -16.17
CA ALA A 20 -34.96 -32.95 -14.85
C ALA A 20 -34.81 -31.42 -14.93
N LEU A 21 -33.88 -30.91 -15.74
CA LEU A 21 -33.67 -29.47 -15.92
C LEU A 21 -34.90 -28.77 -16.52
N LEU A 22 -35.54 -29.37 -17.53
CA LEU A 22 -36.76 -28.83 -18.13
C LEU A 22 -37.95 -28.81 -17.15
N LEU A 23 -38.03 -29.79 -16.24
CA LEU A 23 -39.04 -29.80 -15.18
C LEU A 23 -38.84 -28.66 -14.17
N ILE A 24 -37.58 -28.39 -13.80
CA ILE A 24 -37.22 -27.29 -12.88
C ILE A 24 -37.55 -25.93 -13.50
N ILE A 25 -37.26 -25.73 -14.79
CA ILE A 25 -37.60 -24.49 -15.51
C ILE A 25 -39.13 -24.30 -15.56
N ALA A 26 -39.90 -25.33 -15.89
CA ALA A 26 -41.37 -25.24 -15.91
C ALA A 26 -41.97 -24.93 -14.52
N LEU A 27 -41.39 -25.45 -13.43
CA LEU A 27 -41.81 -25.15 -12.06
C LEU A 27 -41.43 -23.71 -11.64
N LEU A 28 -40.29 -23.19 -12.09
CA LEU A 28 -39.90 -21.79 -11.90
C LEU A 28 -40.83 -20.83 -12.67
N GLU A 29 -41.18 -21.15 -13.92
CA GLU A 29 -42.13 -20.36 -14.71
C GLU A 29 -43.55 -20.36 -14.13
N ALA A 30 -43.98 -21.48 -13.53
CA ALA A 30 -45.23 -21.55 -12.77
C ALA A 30 -45.17 -20.71 -11.48
N TRP A 31 -44.06 -20.79 -10.73
CA TRP A 31 -43.86 -20.04 -9.48
C TRP A 31 -43.84 -18.51 -9.69
N ILE A 32 -43.23 -18.05 -10.79
CA ILE A 32 -43.21 -16.63 -11.19
C ILE A 32 -44.61 -16.14 -11.59
N ARG A 33 -45.46 -17.01 -12.16
CA ARG A 33 -46.78 -16.64 -12.68
C ARG A 33 -47.82 -16.35 -11.58
N ASP A 34 -47.69 -16.99 -10.42
CA ASP A 34 -48.71 -16.95 -9.34
C ASP A 34 -48.44 -15.93 -8.22
N ARG A 35 -47.43 -15.04 -8.32
CA ARG A 35 -47.15 -14.03 -7.28
C ARG A 35 -47.00 -12.59 -7.80
N PRO A 36 -48.09 -11.88 -8.13
CA PRO A 36 -48.03 -10.49 -8.61
C PRO A 36 -47.58 -9.46 -7.56
N ALA A 37 -47.71 -9.76 -6.26
CA ALA A 37 -47.50 -8.77 -5.20
C ALA A 37 -46.02 -8.44 -4.91
N ALA A 38 -45.11 -9.42 -5.02
CA ALA A 38 -43.71 -9.26 -4.60
C ALA A 38 -42.88 -8.35 -5.52
N VAL A 39 -43.33 -8.10 -6.75
CA VAL A 39 -42.63 -7.26 -7.73
C VAL A 39 -42.86 -5.76 -7.45
N ASN A 40 -44.03 -5.38 -6.92
CA ASN A 40 -44.36 -3.97 -6.71
C ASN A 40 -43.58 -3.34 -5.53
N ASP A 41 -43.37 -4.07 -4.43
CA ASP A 41 -42.58 -3.58 -3.30
C ASP A 41 -41.13 -3.28 -3.69
N PHE A 42 -40.55 -4.09 -4.58
CA PHE A 42 -39.18 -3.89 -5.07
C PHE A 42 -39.04 -2.58 -5.86
N TYR A 43 -40.03 -2.22 -6.68
CA TYR A 43 -40.03 -0.96 -7.43
C TYR A 43 -40.27 0.27 -6.54
N CYS A 44 -41.09 0.17 -5.50
CA CYS A 44 -41.30 1.25 -4.54
C CYS A 44 -40.02 1.59 -3.75
N GLN A 45 -39.24 0.57 -3.34
CA GLN A 45 -37.98 0.79 -2.62
C GLN A 45 -36.88 1.43 -3.49
N LEU A 46 -36.86 1.17 -4.80
CA LEU A 46 -35.91 1.78 -5.73
C LEU A 46 -36.23 3.26 -6.02
N TRP A 47 -37.51 3.64 -6.09
CA TRP A 47 -37.91 5.04 -6.29
C TRP A 47 -37.60 5.93 -5.08
N GLY A 48 -37.73 5.42 -3.86
CA GLY A 48 -37.39 6.16 -2.64
C GLY A 48 -35.91 6.48 -2.46
N ARG A 49 -35.01 5.94 -3.31
CA ARG A 49 -33.56 6.16 -3.26
C ARG A 49 -32.99 7.01 -4.42
N GLY A 50 -33.85 7.60 -5.26
CA GLY A 50 -33.44 8.59 -6.27
C GLY A 50 -32.70 8.05 -7.50
N ILE A 51 -32.55 6.74 -7.67
CA ILE A 51 -31.83 6.12 -8.81
C ILE A 51 -32.83 5.71 -9.91
N ALA A 52 -33.33 6.69 -10.67
CA ALA A 52 -34.26 6.44 -11.78
C ALA A 52 -34.16 7.46 -12.92
N ARG A 53 -33.02 7.54 -13.62
CA ARG A 53 -32.92 8.30 -14.88
C ARG A 53 -32.08 7.69 -16.01
N ALA A 54 -31.67 6.42 -15.88
CA ALA A 54 -30.77 5.75 -16.83
C ALA A 54 -31.38 4.58 -17.64
N PHE A 55 -32.68 4.28 -17.50
CA PHE A 55 -33.34 3.18 -18.22
C PHE A 55 -34.69 3.58 -18.82
N LEU A 56 -34.64 4.33 -19.94
CA LEU A 56 -35.72 4.40 -20.92
C LEU A 56 -35.09 4.41 -22.33
N PRO A 57 -35.36 3.40 -23.19
CA PRO A 57 -35.00 3.48 -24.60
C PRO A 57 -35.87 4.51 -25.32
N SER A 58 -35.29 5.18 -26.32
CA SER A 58 -35.95 6.17 -27.17
C SER A 58 -37.06 5.54 -28.04
N PRO A 59 -38.09 6.32 -28.45
CA PRO A 59 -39.37 5.75 -28.83
C PRO A 59 -39.46 5.35 -30.31
N LEU A 60 -39.83 4.10 -30.56
CA LEU A 60 -40.57 3.71 -31.76
C LEU A 60 -42.07 3.89 -31.52
N GLN A 61 -42.77 4.36 -32.55
CA GLN A 61 -44.17 4.77 -32.48
C GLN A 61 -45.12 3.58 -32.22
N THR A 62 -46.02 3.69 -31.25
CA THR A 62 -47.39 3.13 -31.28
C THR A 62 -48.21 3.61 -30.07
N SER A 63 -49.52 3.78 -30.26
CA SER A 63 -50.41 4.62 -29.42
C SER A 63 -50.98 3.94 -28.16
N HIS A 64 -50.24 3.06 -27.48
CA HIS A 64 -50.76 2.30 -26.31
C HIS A 64 -50.04 2.54 -24.96
N ALA A 65 -48.94 3.32 -24.93
CA ALA A 65 -48.19 3.53 -23.69
C ALA A 65 -48.88 4.45 -22.65
N ARG A 66 -49.80 5.35 -23.06
CA ARG A 66 -50.37 6.39 -22.16
C ARG A 66 -51.31 5.89 -21.05
N ARG A 67 -51.74 4.62 -21.04
CA ARG A 67 -52.60 4.07 -19.97
C ARG A 67 -51.83 3.39 -18.82
N ARG A 68 -50.55 3.05 -18.97
CA ARG A 68 -49.78 2.38 -17.89
C ARG A 68 -49.14 3.34 -16.88
N SER A 69 -48.76 4.55 -17.29
CA SER A 69 -48.14 5.54 -16.40
C SER A 69 -49.09 6.11 -15.34
N HIS A 70 -50.39 6.21 -15.63
CA HIS A 70 -51.38 6.76 -14.70
C HIS A 70 -51.71 5.84 -13.52
N ASN A 71 -51.67 4.51 -13.68
CA ASN A 71 -51.99 3.59 -12.58
C ASN A 71 -50.90 3.53 -11.49
N ILE A 72 -49.62 3.66 -11.85
CA ILE A 72 -48.51 3.63 -10.88
C ILE A 72 -48.57 4.86 -9.96
N ARG A 73 -48.89 6.04 -10.51
CA ARG A 73 -48.96 7.29 -9.75
C ARG A 73 -50.11 7.34 -8.74
N ALA A 74 -51.15 6.51 -8.92
CA ALA A 74 -52.29 6.41 -8.01
C ALA A 74 -52.04 5.46 -6.82
N GLN A 75 -51.11 4.51 -6.92
CA GLN A 75 -50.82 3.55 -5.84
C GLN A 75 -49.78 4.05 -4.82
N CYS A 76 -48.95 5.04 -5.18
CA CYS A 76 -47.86 5.54 -4.31
C CYS A 76 -48.17 6.81 -3.51
N GLY A 77 -49.43 7.27 -3.48
CA GLY A 77 -49.97 8.13 -2.41
C GLY A 77 -49.18 9.37 -1.96
N LEU A 78 -48.65 10.20 -2.86
CA LEU A 78 -48.06 11.50 -2.51
C LEU A 78 -48.59 12.63 -3.41
N ALA A 79 -49.15 13.65 -2.78
CA ALA A 79 -49.66 14.86 -3.44
C ALA A 79 -48.51 15.81 -3.80
N ALA A 80 -48.67 16.53 -4.91
CA ALA A 80 -47.78 17.62 -5.29
C ALA A 80 -48.27 18.94 -4.72
N GLN A 81 -47.34 19.80 -4.27
CA GLN A 81 -47.56 21.23 -4.11
C GLN A 81 -46.45 21.99 -4.86
N GLU A 82 -46.86 23.03 -5.57
CA GLU A 82 -46.02 23.91 -6.39
C GLU A 82 -45.43 25.08 -5.57
N PRO A 83 -44.38 25.76 -6.06
CA PRO A 83 -43.65 26.78 -5.30
C PRO A 83 -44.25 28.18 -5.44
N LEU A 84 -43.99 29.05 -4.46
CA LEU A 84 -44.26 30.50 -4.52
C LEU A 84 -43.04 31.34 -4.12
N HIS A 85 -42.84 32.45 -4.86
CA HIS A 85 -41.81 33.47 -4.63
C HIS A 85 -42.16 34.42 -3.45
N GLY A 86 -41.16 35.08 -2.83
CA GLY A 86 -41.43 36.33 -2.11
C GLY A 86 -40.38 36.89 -1.15
N LYS A 87 -39.53 37.80 -1.66
CA LYS A 87 -38.85 38.96 -1.01
C LYS A 87 -38.99 39.20 0.53
N GLY A 88 -37.83 39.29 1.21
CA GLY A 88 -37.31 40.52 1.85
C GLY A 88 -37.92 41.08 3.16
N GLY A 89 -37.06 41.52 4.08
CA GLY A 89 -37.42 42.41 5.21
C GLY A 89 -36.58 42.18 6.48
N ALA A 90 -36.00 43.25 7.04
CA ALA A 90 -35.28 43.23 8.32
C ALA A 90 -35.83 44.30 9.27
N VAL A 91 -36.09 43.92 10.54
CA VAL A 91 -36.28 44.68 11.81
C VAL A 91 -36.41 43.56 12.88
N GLY A 92 -35.96 43.61 14.14
CA GLY A 92 -35.26 44.62 14.95
C GLY A 92 -35.02 44.06 16.37
N GLU A 93 -34.34 44.84 17.23
CA GLU A 93 -33.87 44.52 18.61
C GLU A 93 -35.03 44.17 19.60
N CYS A 94 -34.86 43.63 20.83
CA CYS A 94 -33.90 44.02 21.88
C CYS A 94 -33.98 43.13 23.17
N VAL A 95 -33.07 43.40 24.15
CA VAL A 95 -33.03 43.05 25.60
C VAL A 95 -32.36 41.72 26.08
N GLU A 96 -31.12 41.87 26.60
CA GLU A 96 -30.51 41.44 27.89
C GLU A 96 -31.03 40.20 28.68
N SER A 97 -30.25 39.44 29.49
CA SER A 97 -28.81 39.33 29.90
C SER A 97 -28.59 37.86 30.40
N CYS A 98 -27.45 37.33 30.88
CA CYS A 98 -26.26 37.89 31.54
C CYS A 98 -25.08 36.88 31.59
N PHE A 99 -23.90 37.36 32.01
CA PHE A 99 -22.63 36.68 32.38
C PHE A 99 -21.59 36.25 31.32
N ASN A 100 -20.46 36.98 31.40
CA ASN A 100 -19.16 36.79 30.74
C ASN A 100 -18.42 35.51 31.16
N ILE A 101 -17.48 35.07 30.30
CA ILE A 101 -16.01 35.11 30.54
C ILE A 101 -15.30 35.10 29.16
N LYS A 102 -14.26 35.93 28.98
CA LYS A 102 -13.38 35.96 27.79
C LYS A 102 -11.99 35.41 28.15
N PRO A 103 -11.31 34.68 27.24
CA PRO A 103 -9.85 34.54 27.25
C PRO A 103 -9.17 35.73 26.54
N LYS A 104 -7.89 36.01 26.85
CA LYS A 104 -7.07 37.04 26.20
C LYS A 104 -5.69 36.50 25.80
N SER A 105 -5.45 36.43 24.49
CA SER A 105 -4.29 36.94 23.74
C SER A 105 -2.90 37.09 24.41
N GLU A 106 -1.95 36.27 23.93
CA GLU A 106 -0.70 36.69 23.22
C GLU A 106 0.53 37.26 23.99
N PRO A 107 1.75 37.37 23.37
CA PRO A 107 2.97 36.69 23.86
C PRO A 107 4.15 37.66 24.15
N LEU A 108 5.38 37.14 24.39
CA LEU A 108 6.71 37.82 24.39
C LEU A 108 7.85 36.78 24.75
N PRO A 109 9.17 37.03 24.62
CA PRO A 109 9.98 36.74 23.40
C PRO A 109 11.26 35.87 23.64
N GLU A 110 12.12 35.78 22.62
CA GLU A 110 13.49 35.22 22.66
C GLU A 110 14.51 36.14 23.36
N GLU A 111 15.60 35.57 23.92
CA GLU A 111 17.00 35.96 23.56
C GLU A 111 18.07 34.99 24.12
N ASP A 112 19.22 34.95 23.44
CA ASP A 112 20.40 34.13 23.71
C ASP A 112 21.31 34.65 24.84
N ALA A 113 22.10 33.75 25.46
CA ALA A 113 23.56 33.91 25.67
C ALA A 113 24.12 32.81 26.61
N GLY A 114 25.08 32.00 26.14
CA GLY A 114 25.67 30.91 26.91
C GLY A 114 27.02 31.21 27.59
N ARG A 115 27.43 30.31 28.50
CA ARG A 115 28.84 29.96 28.76
C ARG A 115 28.98 28.69 29.63
N GLN A 116 29.88 27.79 29.23
CA GLN A 116 30.59 26.84 30.09
C GLN A 116 31.88 27.52 30.65
N PRO A 117 32.79 26.90 31.45
CA PRO A 117 32.89 25.51 31.91
C PRO A 117 33.27 25.34 33.42
N GLU A 118 33.75 24.14 33.81
CA GLU A 118 34.54 23.81 35.03
C GLU A 118 33.78 23.73 36.39
N GLN A 119 34.14 22.91 37.39
CA GLN A 119 35.14 21.81 37.51
C GLN A 119 34.78 20.87 38.70
N GLU A 120 35.33 19.66 38.69
CA GLU A 120 35.76 18.77 39.81
C GLU A 120 34.93 18.49 41.11
N ALA A 121 34.96 17.20 41.49
CA ALA A 121 34.95 16.63 42.86
C ALA A 121 33.74 16.89 43.80
N GLY A 122 33.40 16.02 44.77
CA GLY A 122 33.90 14.67 45.04
C GLY A 122 33.45 14.13 46.41
N SER A 123 32.75 12.98 46.42
CA SER A 123 32.74 11.90 47.43
C SER A 123 32.43 12.15 48.94
N ILE A 124 31.81 11.12 49.56
CA ILE A 124 31.68 10.84 51.02
C ILE A 124 30.68 11.75 51.79
N GLY A 125 29.74 11.23 52.61
CA GLY A 125 29.34 9.84 52.90
C GLY A 125 28.55 9.73 54.22
N THR A 126 28.04 8.52 54.56
CA THR A 126 27.63 8.05 55.91
C THR A 126 26.45 8.78 56.63
N GLU A 127 25.59 8.19 57.48
CA GLU A 127 25.30 6.81 57.91
C GLU A 127 23.95 6.77 58.71
N LEU A 128 23.60 5.61 59.32
CA LEU A 128 22.69 5.37 60.47
C LEU A 128 21.18 5.05 60.25
N HIS A 129 20.84 3.78 60.55
CA HIS A 129 19.54 3.27 61.05
C HIS A 129 19.49 3.35 62.61
N PRO A 130 18.51 2.76 63.35
CA PRO A 130 17.04 2.97 63.50
C PRO A 130 16.72 3.39 64.98
N PRO A 131 15.75 2.89 65.80
CA PRO A 131 14.42 2.24 65.63
C PRO A 131 13.26 2.73 66.58
N THR A 132 12.07 2.10 66.44
CA THR A 132 11.00 1.80 67.47
C THR A 132 10.14 2.87 68.19
N CYS A 133 8.79 2.78 67.97
CA CYS A 133 7.60 2.60 68.86
C CYS A 133 7.58 3.08 70.36
N PRO A 134 6.40 3.23 71.07
CA PRO A 134 5.11 2.50 70.90
C PRO A 134 3.74 3.18 71.29
N ASP A 135 2.65 2.38 71.17
CA ASP A 135 1.36 2.36 71.94
C ASP A 135 0.28 3.49 71.80
N ALA A 136 -1.05 3.28 72.02
CA ALA A 136 -1.76 2.16 72.67
C ALA A 136 -3.25 1.90 72.25
N HIS A 137 -3.69 0.64 72.42
CA HIS A 137 -5.02 0.12 72.87
C HIS A 137 -6.39 0.52 72.27
N LEU A 138 -7.19 -0.50 71.86
CA LEU A 138 -8.18 -1.16 72.75
C LEU A 138 -8.50 -2.62 72.31
N GLN A 139 -8.99 -3.47 73.22
CA GLN A 139 -9.26 -4.91 73.03
C GLN A 139 -10.74 -5.30 73.26
N LEU A 140 -11.17 -6.48 72.75
CA LEU A 140 -11.81 -7.64 73.45
C LEU A 140 -12.47 -8.59 72.41
N LYS A 141 -12.03 -9.86 72.25
CA LYS A 141 -12.52 -11.14 72.88
C LYS A 141 -13.99 -11.51 72.54
N ASP A 142 -14.41 -12.78 72.36
CA ASP A 142 -13.73 -14.08 72.17
C ASP A 142 -14.72 -15.11 71.53
N ALA A 143 -14.21 -15.92 70.60
CA ALA A 143 -14.34 -17.37 70.40
C ALA A 143 -15.62 -18.23 70.70
N LYS A 144 -15.90 -19.14 69.73
CA LYS A 144 -16.59 -20.49 69.78
C LYS A 144 -18.11 -20.61 69.95
N GLN A 145 -18.77 -21.24 68.95
CA GLN A 145 -19.36 -22.59 69.11
C GLN A 145 -19.70 -23.27 67.77
N GLU A 146 -19.94 -24.59 67.81
CA GLU A 146 -19.95 -25.53 66.68
C GLU A 146 -21.35 -26.16 66.43
N VAL A 147 -21.50 -26.82 65.27
CA VAL A 147 -22.53 -27.83 64.91
C VAL A 147 -24.00 -27.36 64.76
N TRP A 148 -24.56 -27.52 63.56
CA TRP A 148 -25.64 -28.49 63.27
C TRP A 148 -25.76 -28.75 61.76
N LEU A 149 -25.58 -30.01 61.35
CA LEU A 149 -25.90 -30.51 60.02
C LEU A 149 -27.40 -30.79 59.90
N HIS A 150 -28.07 -30.40 58.81
CA HIS A 150 -29.09 -31.25 58.21
C HIS A 150 -29.43 -30.94 56.73
N GLN A 151 -29.40 -32.01 55.92
CA GLN A 151 -30.17 -32.27 54.70
C GLN A 151 -29.94 -31.42 53.42
N ARG A 152 -29.52 -32.12 52.35
CA ARG A 152 -29.51 -31.66 50.94
C ARG A 152 -30.86 -31.97 50.27
N PRO A 153 -31.13 -31.44 49.06
CA PRO A 153 -30.80 -32.23 47.87
C PRO A 153 -30.05 -31.38 46.81
N ALA A 154 -28.77 -31.62 46.54
CA ALA A 154 -28.26 -32.75 45.74
C ALA A 154 -28.67 -32.77 44.24
N ILE A 155 -29.54 -31.86 43.77
CA ILE A 155 -29.94 -31.76 42.35
C ILE A 155 -29.36 -30.51 41.67
N MET A 156 -29.16 -29.41 42.41
CA MET A 156 -28.71 -28.12 41.85
C MET A 156 -27.17 -27.98 41.71
N ARG A 157 -26.44 -29.08 41.46
CA ARG A 157 -24.97 -29.04 41.20
C ARG A 157 -24.49 -29.71 39.91
N CYS A 158 -25.33 -30.49 39.22
CA CYS A 158 -24.98 -31.03 37.90
C CYS A 158 -25.29 -30.05 36.75
N LEU A 159 -26.31 -29.20 36.89
CA LEU A 159 -26.70 -28.25 35.83
C LEU A 159 -25.70 -27.09 35.65
N TYR A 160 -25.06 -26.63 36.72
CA TYR A 160 -24.00 -25.60 36.62
C TYR A 160 -22.66 -26.13 36.11
N GLY A 161 -22.36 -27.42 36.27
CA GLY A 161 -21.13 -28.04 35.74
C GLY A 161 -21.15 -28.25 34.22
N ILE A 162 -22.34 -28.48 33.64
CA ILE A 162 -22.50 -28.69 32.19
C ILE A 162 -22.55 -27.34 31.45
N LEU A 163 -23.13 -26.30 32.05
CA LEU A 163 -23.15 -24.94 31.49
C LEU A 163 -21.79 -24.21 31.56
N THR A 164 -20.90 -24.54 32.50
CA THR A 164 -19.54 -23.95 32.54
C THR A 164 -18.56 -24.61 31.58
N ILE A 165 -18.71 -25.91 31.28
CA ILE A 165 -17.92 -26.57 30.23
C ILE A 165 -18.37 -26.11 28.83
N GLY A 166 -19.66 -25.77 28.66
CA GLY A 166 -20.19 -25.21 27.41
C GLY A 166 -19.85 -23.73 27.12
N LEU A 167 -19.28 -22.99 28.09
CA LEU A 167 -18.96 -21.56 27.94
C LEU A 167 -17.45 -21.22 27.99
N ILE A 168 -16.59 -22.24 28.06
CA ILE A 168 -15.14 -22.11 27.78
C ILE A 168 -14.80 -22.58 26.34
N SER A 169 -15.82 -22.75 25.49
CA SER A 169 -15.69 -22.40 24.07
C SER A 169 -15.85 -20.88 23.90
N MET A 170 -15.00 -20.11 24.59
CA MET A 170 -14.69 -18.76 24.12
C MET A 170 -14.23 -18.90 22.67
N ALA A 171 -14.77 -18.07 21.78
CA ALA A 171 -14.37 -18.07 20.40
C ALA A 171 -12.85 -17.82 20.29
N ARG A 172 -12.08 -18.90 20.12
CA ARG A 172 -10.99 -18.85 19.17
C ARG A 172 -11.66 -18.48 17.86
N ALA A 173 -11.53 -17.21 17.49
CA ALA A 173 -11.60 -16.87 16.09
C ALA A 173 -10.45 -17.65 15.47
N ASP A 174 -10.75 -18.82 14.91
CA ASP A 174 -9.78 -19.59 14.16
C ASP A 174 -9.35 -18.68 13.01
N VAL A 175 -8.15 -18.11 13.15
CA VAL A 175 -7.48 -17.43 12.06
C VAL A 175 -7.20 -18.53 11.06
N SER A 176 -8.10 -18.66 10.09
CA SER A 176 -7.87 -19.43 8.89
C SER A 176 -6.79 -18.70 8.11
N TYR A 177 -5.53 -18.98 8.46
CA TYR A 177 -4.39 -18.61 7.64
C TYR A 177 -4.59 -19.20 6.24
N VAL A 178 -3.99 -18.58 5.22
CA VAL A 178 -4.04 -19.12 3.86
C VAL A 178 -3.23 -20.42 3.86
N HIS A 179 -3.93 -21.56 4.00
CA HIS A 179 -3.27 -22.81 4.35
C HIS A 179 -2.47 -23.46 3.21
N SER A 180 -2.62 -22.96 1.98
CA SER A 180 -1.73 -23.21 0.86
C SER A 180 -1.94 -22.15 -0.22
N LEU A 181 -0.93 -21.33 -0.48
CA LEU A 181 -0.80 -20.64 -1.77
C LEU A 181 0.15 -21.49 -2.63
N ASP A 182 -0.36 -22.08 -3.70
CA ASP A 182 0.54 -22.56 -4.74
C ASP A 182 1.04 -21.35 -5.55
N ILE A 183 2.33 -21.06 -5.44
CA ILE A 183 2.98 -19.93 -6.10
C ILE A 183 3.22 -20.19 -7.59
N ASP A 184 3.28 -21.46 -8.01
CA ASP A 184 3.48 -21.84 -9.40
C ASP A 184 2.14 -21.98 -10.15
N ASP A 185 1.02 -22.10 -9.43
CA ASP A 185 -0.31 -21.79 -9.98
C ASP A 185 -0.50 -20.27 -10.06
N ILE A 186 -0.10 -19.72 -11.21
CA ILE A 186 -0.30 -18.32 -11.62
C ILE A 186 -1.74 -17.83 -11.41
N ASN A 187 -2.77 -18.69 -11.47
CA ASN A 187 -4.14 -18.25 -11.22
C ASN A 187 -4.43 -18.10 -9.72
N GLN A 188 -3.84 -18.93 -8.85
CA GLN A 188 -3.90 -18.73 -7.40
C GLN A 188 -3.09 -17.50 -6.98
N LEU A 189 -1.85 -17.36 -7.47
CA LEU A 189 -1.02 -16.19 -7.18
C LEU A 189 -1.72 -14.89 -7.63
N ARG A 190 -2.24 -14.82 -8.86
CA ARG A 190 -2.98 -13.64 -9.34
C ARG A 190 -4.24 -13.35 -8.52
N GLN A 191 -4.94 -14.37 -8.00
CA GLN A 191 -6.08 -14.17 -7.10
C GLN A 191 -5.65 -13.66 -5.72
N ALA A 192 -4.54 -14.16 -5.17
CA ALA A 192 -3.94 -13.68 -3.94
C ALA A 192 -3.53 -12.21 -4.05
N THR A 193 -2.78 -11.85 -5.10
CA THR A 193 -2.33 -10.48 -5.36
C THR A 193 -3.52 -9.51 -5.50
N ARG A 194 -4.57 -9.91 -6.22
CA ARG A 194 -5.82 -9.12 -6.35
C ARG A 194 -6.54 -8.91 -5.02
N ALA A 195 -6.59 -9.94 -4.16
CA ALA A 195 -7.22 -9.84 -2.85
C ALA A 195 -6.41 -8.97 -1.88
N ALA A 196 -5.08 -9.11 -1.87
CA ALA A 196 -4.18 -8.28 -1.08
C ALA A 196 -4.26 -6.80 -1.50
N MET A 197 -4.19 -6.51 -2.80
CA MET A 197 -4.30 -5.17 -3.36
C MET A 197 -5.65 -4.51 -3.02
N LYS A 198 -6.75 -5.26 -3.15
CA LYS A 198 -8.08 -4.77 -2.74
C LYS A 198 -8.12 -4.37 -1.26
N ASN A 199 -7.44 -5.11 -0.38
CA ASN A 199 -7.39 -4.73 1.03
C ASN A 199 -6.47 -3.53 1.28
N LEU A 200 -5.34 -3.41 0.59
CA LEU A 200 -4.50 -2.21 0.67
C LEU A 200 -5.29 -0.97 0.23
N MET A 201 -6.03 -1.04 -0.87
CA MET A 201 -6.86 0.05 -1.35
C MET A 201 -8.08 0.36 -0.48
N SER A 202 -8.43 -0.52 0.49
CA SER A 202 -9.44 -0.19 1.50
C SER A 202 -9.00 0.87 2.52
N TYR A 203 -7.68 1.16 2.60
CA TYR A 203 -7.14 2.27 3.38
C TYR A 203 -7.17 3.62 2.64
N PHE A 204 -7.41 3.64 1.32
CA PHE A 204 -7.46 4.88 0.55
C PHE A 204 -8.88 5.44 0.49
N THR A 205 -9.02 6.72 0.85
CA THR A 205 -10.19 7.54 0.49
C THR A 205 -9.70 8.66 -0.44
N PRO A 206 -10.20 8.75 -1.68
CA PRO A 206 -9.82 9.81 -2.61
C PRO A 206 -9.96 11.20 -1.99
N ASN A 207 -8.90 11.99 -2.06
CA ASN A 207 -8.80 13.29 -1.42
C ASN A 207 -7.96 14.28 -2.26
N PRO A 208 -8.06 15.60 -2.01
CA PRO A 208 -7.36 16.61 -2.81
C PRO A 208 -5.83 16.57 -2.75
N ARG A 209 -5.22 15.86 -1.78
CA ARG A 209 -3.77 15.69 -1.68
C ARG A 209 -3.24 14.43 -2.35
N GLY A 210 -4.11 13.49 -2.73
CA GLY A 210 -3.71 12.27 -3.44
C GLY A 210 -2.90 11.27 -2.62
N ILE A 211 -2.97 11.35 -1.29
CA ILE A 211 -2.16 10.55 -0.37
C ILE A 211 -3.03 9.76 0.60
N PHE A 212 -2.46 8.70 1.17
CA PHE A 212 -3.04 8.02 2.33
C PHE A 212 -2.95 8.91 3.58
N ASN A 213 -3.55 8.47 4.68
CA ASN A 213 -3.58 9.23 5.93
C ASN A 213 -2.17 9.46 6.50
N GLU A 214 -1.69 10.71 6.51
CA GLU A 214 -0.36 11.09 7.01
C GLU A 214 -0.09 10.73 8.48
N THR A 215 -1.13 10.54 9.31
CA THR A 215 -0.94 10.05 10.69
C THR A 215 -0.56 8.58 10.75
N GLU A 216 -0.84 7.82 9.68
CA GLU A 216 -0.56 6.39 9.56
C GLU A 216 0.60 6.11 8.59
N THR A 217 0.75 6.90 7.52
CA THR A 217 1.62 6.69 6.35
C THR A 217 2.29 8.00 5.91
N PRO A 218 3.63 8.14 5.93
CA PRO A 218 4.32 9.32 5.41
C PRO A 218 3.84 9.72 4.02
N TRP A 219 4.04 11.00 3.69
CA TRP A 219 3.69 11.52 2.38
C TRP A 219 4.34 10.70 1.24
N HIS A 220 5.62 10.38 1.34
CA HIS A 220 6.36 9.58 0.35
C HIS A 220 5.85 8.14 0.20
N GLU A 221 5.38 7.50 1.29
CA GLU A 221 4.94 6.11 1.27
C GLU A 221 3.65 5.94 0.45
N SER A 222 2.86 7.02 0.31
CA SER A 222 1.76 7.05 -0.67
C SER A 222 2.29 6.92 -2.10
N GLY A 223 3.39 7.61 -2.42
CA GLY A 223 4.07 7.52 -3.72
C GLY A 223 4.61 6.12 -4.03
N MET A 224 5.24 5.47 -3.04
CA MET A 224 5.71 4.08 -3.13
C MET A 224 4.55 3.11 -3.42
N ILE A 225 3.39 3.31 -2.78
CA ILE A 225 2.18 2.53 -3.05
C ILE A 225 1.65 2.80 -4.46
N TRP A 226 1.66 4.06 -4.93
CA TRP A 226 1.24 4.41 -6.28
C TRP A 226 2.12 3.78 -7.35
N ASP A 227 3.44 3.82 -7.20
CA ASP A 227 4.38 3.10 -8.08
C ASP A 227 4.06 1.60 -8.17
N MET A 228 3.89 0.93 -7.02
CA MET A 228 3.52 -0.49 -6.97
C MET A 228 2.20 -0.83 -7.70
N HIS A 229 1.26 0.11 -7.83
CA HIS A 229 0.00 -0.17 -8.55
C HIS A 229 0.20 -0.40 -10.05
N PHE A 230 1.26 0.12 -10.64
CA PHE A 230 1.50 -0.02 -12.07
C PHE A 230 2.24 -1.31 -12.40
N ASP A 231 3.17 -1.72 -11.53
CA ASP A 231 3.66 -3.10 -11.44
C ASP A 231 2.51 -4.10 -11.30
N TYR A 232 1.56 -3.85 -10.38
CA TYR A 232 0.37 -4.68 -10.20
C TYR A 232 -0.48 -4.77 -11.47
N ALA A 233 -0.78 -3.63 -12.11
CA ALA A 233 -1.58 -3.61 -13.33
C ALA A 233 -0.85 -4.37 -14.46
N ARG A 234 0.46 -4.15 -14.62
CA ARG A 234 1.33 -4.81 -15.59
C ARG A 234 1.33 -6.33 -15.43
N TRP A 235 1.59 -6.84 -14.22
CA TRP A 235 1.80 -8.28 -14.00
C TRP A 235 0.49 -9.05 -13.72
N THR A 236 -0.59 -8.40 -13.29
CA THR A 236 -1.88 -9.08 -13.06
C THR A 236 -2.92 -8.83 -14.14
N GLY A 237 -2.68 -7.87 -15.06
CA GLY A 237 -3.66 -7.40 -16.04
C GLY A 237 -4.94 -6.81 -15.39
N ASP A 238 -4.86 -6.34 -14.15
CA ASP A 238 -5.98 -5.72 -13.43
C ASP A 238 -5.77 -4.21 -13.30
N GLU A 239 -6.43 -3.49 -14.18
CA GLU A 239 -6.31 -2.04 -14.33
C GLU A 239 -7.34 -1.25 -13.50
N GLN A 240 -8.16 -1.91 -12.68
CA GLN A 240 -9.34 -1.27 -12.04
C GLN A 240 -8.99 -0.07 -11.14
N TYR A 241 -7.76 -0.01 -10.63
CA TYR A 241 -7.26 1.05 -9.77
C TYR A 241 -6.55 2.18 -10.53
N LEU A 242 -6.17 2.00 -11.80
CA LEU A 242 -5.34 2.97 -12.53
C LEU A 242 -5.95 4.36 -12.54
N GLY A 243 -7.25 4.52 -12.79
CA GLY A 243 -7.90 5.84 -12.76
C GLY A 243 -7.90 6.52 -11.38
N ILE A 244 -7.84 5.75 -10.29
CA ILE A 244 -7.74 6.29 -8.91
C ILE A 244 -6.29 6.71 -8.64
N VAL A 245 -5.33 5.83 -8.93
CA VAL A 245 -3.89 6.05 -8.75
C VAL A 245 -3.41 7.21 -9.61
N THR A 246 -3.92 7.32 -10.84
CA THR A 246 -3.77 8.48 -11.72
C THR A 246 -4.10 9.76 -10.98
N GLN A 247 -5.34 9.89 -10.50
CA GLN A 247 -5.79 11.16 -9.92
C GLN A 247 -5.06 11.44 -8.60
N ALA A 248 -4.70 10.39 -7.86
CA ALA A 248 -3.87 10.50 -6.66
C ALA A 248 -2.49 11.08 -6.98
N LEU A 249 -1.79 10.59 -8.02
CA LEU A 249 -0.50 11.13 -8.44
C LEU A 249 -0.59 12.58 -8.97
N VAL A 250 -1.62 12.93 -9.75
CA VAL A 250 -1.85 14.35 -10.15
C VAL A 250 -1.97 15.21 -8.89
N ASN A 251 -2.82 14.80 -7.94
CA ASN A 251 -3.07 15.56 -6.72
C ASN A 251 -1.82 15.65 -5.83
N GLN A 252 -1.01 14.58 -5.76
CA GLN A 252 0.23 14.54 -4.97
C GLN A 252 1.35 15.38 -5.60
N SER A 253 1.34 15.60 -6.92
CA SER A 253 2.39 16.34 -7.65
C SER A 253 2.47 17.85 -7.38
N ASN A 254 1.51 18.41 -6.64
CA ASN A 254 1.46 19.77 -6.10
C ASN A 254 1.47 20.93 -7.14
N GLY A 255 0.47 21.82 -7.00
CA GLY A 255 0.39 23.09 -7.73
C GLY A 255 0.35 22.94 -9.26
N ASP A 256 0.60 24.06 -9.94
CA ASP A 256 0.66 24.11 -11.41
C ASP A 256 2.03 23.65 -11.96
N ARG A 257 3.07 23.56 -11.11
CA ARG A 257 4.42 23.16 -11.53
C ARG A 257 4.53 21.65 -11.75
N HIS A 258 3.76 20.84 -11.01
CA HIS A 258 3.86 19.38 -11.06
C HIS A 258 5.31 18.89 -10.88
N ASP A 259 5.90 19.23 -9.73
CA ASP A 259 7.29 18.90 -9.37
C ASP A 259 7.41 18.15 -8.02
N PHE A 260 6.26 17.77 -7.42
CA PHE A 260 6.09 17.18 -6.09
C PHE A 260 6.40 18.11 -4.90
N LEU A 261 6.79 19.35 -5.11
CA LEU A 261 7.14 20.30 -4.04
C LEU A 261 5.97 21.24 -3.71
N CYS A 262 5.86 21.66 -2.45
CA CYS A 262 5.03 22.78 -2.05
C CYS A 262 5.62 23.60 -0.89
N ASP A 263 5.35 24.91 -0.91
CA ASP A 263 5.89 25.85 0.08
C ASP A 263 5.42 25.50 1.50
N GLY A 264 6.39 25.32 2.41
CA GLY A 264 6.13 24.97 3.82
C GLY A 264 5.65 23.53 4.05
N CYS A 265 5.63 22.69 3.03
CA CYS A 265 5.26 21.28 3.16
C CYS A 265 6.31 20.46 3.92
N ARG A 266 5.85 19.46 4.67
CA ARG A 266 6.70 18.48 5.38
C ARG A 266 6.83 17.21 4.55
N GLU A 267 7.90 16.45 4.80
CA GLU A 267 8.13 15.14 4.15
C GLU A 267 8.18 15.28 2.61
N GLN A 268 8.96 16.26 2.14
CA GLN A 268 9.28 16.56 0.73
C GLN A 268 10.77 16.87 0.56
N TRP A 269 11.61 15.98 1.11
CA TRP A 269 13.05 15.93 0.90
C TRP A 269 13.36 15.28 -0.46
N ASN A 270 14.63 15.12 -0.82
CA ASN A 270 14.99 14.66 -2.16
C ASN A 270 14.68 13.19 -2.40
N ASP A 271 14.79 12.33 -1.39
CA ASP A 271 14.22 10.98 -1.43
C ASP A 271 12.69 11.02 -1.51
N ASP A 272 12.04 11.79 -0.62
CA ASP A 272 10.57 11.86 -0.56
C ASP A 272 9.94 12.10 -1.95
N ILE A 273 10.43 13.10 -2.71
CA ILE A 273 9.88 13.48 -4.02
C ILE A 273 10.19 12.48 -5.14
N LEU A 274 11.28 11.70 -5.03
CA LEU A 274 11.65 10.73 -6.05
C LEU A 274 10.74 9.50 -6.00
N TRP A 275 10.26 9.07 -4.84
CA TRP A 275 9.33 7.92 -4.71
C TRP A 275 8.08 7.99 -5.62
N PRO A 276 7.25 9.05 -5.59
CA PRO A 276 6.09 9.19 -6.49
C PRO A 276 6.47 9.57 -7.94
N SER A 277 7.76 9.78 -8.22
CA SER A 277 8.26 10.10 -9.56
C SER A 277 8.82 8.86 -10.27
N GLN A 278 9.34 7.87 -9.53
CA GLN A 278 9.81 6.56 -10.02
C GLN A 278 8.71 5.57 -10.40
N VAL A 279 7.49 6.00 -10.66
CA VAL A 279 6.37 5.12 -10.98
C VAL A 279 6.68 4.32 -12.27
N ASN A 280 6.50 2.99 -12.32
CA ASN A 280 7.05 2.10 -13.36
C ASN A 280 6.07 1.34 -14.30
N ILE A 281 6.21 1.52 -15.62
CA ILE A 281 5.58 0.67 -16.67
C ILE A 281 6.62 0.46 -17.82
N PRO A 282 6.52 -0.53 -18.73
CA PRO A 282 7.25 -0.52 -20.01
C PRO A 282 6.52 0.28 -21.11
N PRO A 283 7.21 0.76 -22.18
CA PRO A 283 6.57 1.26 -23.41
C PRO A 283 5.44 0.31 -23.87
N PRO A 284 4.34 0.81 -24.45
CA PRO A 284 3.10 0.05 -24.54
C PRO A 284 3.33 -1.26 -25.28
N GLN A 285 3.06 -2.38 -24.59
CA GLN A 285 2.97 -3.70 -25.21
C GLN A 285 1.70 -3.79 -26.06
N VAL A 286 1.70 -3.06 -27.18
CA VAL A 286 0.70 -3.10 -28.26
C VAL A 286 0.49 -4.54 -28.76
N SER A 287 1.39 -5.47 -28.45
CA SER A 287 1.37 -6.87 -28.91
C SER A 287 0.32 -7.78 -28.24
N TYR A 288 0.00 -7.63 -26.95
CA TYR A 288 -0.77 -8.67 -26.24
C TYR A 288 -2.29 -8.57 -26.47
N LEU A 289 -2.86 -7.36 -26.44
CA LEU A 289 -4.29 -7.13 -26.70
C LEU A 289 -4.65 -7.20 -28.20
N PHE A 290 -3.79 -6.72 -29.11
CA PHE A 290 -4.05 -6.84 -30.56
C PHE A 290 -4.11 -8.30 -31.04
N ARG A 291 -3.36 -9.20 -30.41
CA ARG A 291 -3.32 -10.62 -30.81
C ARG A 291 -4.53 -11.42 -30.34
N LYS A 292 -5.37 -10.87 -29.45
CA LYS A 292 -6.57 -11.54 -28.90
C LYS A 292 -7.90 -10.89 -29.35
N LEU A 293 -7.86 -9.68 -29.92
CA LEU A 293 -9.05 -8.91 -30.33
C LEU A 293 -9.27 -8.79 -31.84
N THR A 294 -8.42 -9.39 -32.68
CA THR A 294 -8.55 -9.36 -34.15
C THR A 294 -9.51 -10.42 -34.72
N SER A 295 -10.30 -11.10 -33.88
CA SER A 295 -11.44 -11.92 -34.33
C SER A 295 -12.80 -11.33 -33.91
N ASN A 296 -13.37 -10.52 -34.81
CA ASN A 296 -14.81 -10.26 -34.98
C ASN A 296 -15.56 -9.42 -33.92
N SER A 297 -15.22 -8.13 -33.75
CA SER A 297 -16.22 -7.07 -33.45
C SER A 297 -15.68 -5.65 -33.66
N PRO A 298 -16.14 -4.88 -34.67
CA PRO A 298 -15.64 -3.53 -34.95
C PRO A 298 -16.48 -2.45 -34.25
N PHE A 299 -16.48 -2.39 -32.90
CA PHE A 299 -17.11 -1.31 -32.13
C PHE A 299 -16.62 -1.32 -30.66
N PHE A 300 -15.42 -0.78 -30.38
CA PHE A 300 -15.01 -0.17 -29.08
C PHE A 300 -13.56 0.36 -29.19
N PHE A 301 -13.39 1.49 -29.87
CA PHE A 301 -12.18 2.32 -29.77
C PHE A 301 -12.61 3.72 -29.28
N GLU A 302 -11.68 4.43 -28.64
CA GLU A 302 -11.86 5.72 -27.91
C GLU A 302 -12.57 5.68 -26.54
N LYS A 303 -11.79 5.61 -25.45
CA LYS A 303 -11.66 6.67 -24.41
C LYS A 303 -10.83 6.21 -23.18
N ILE A 304 -10.16 7.18 -22.52
CA ILE A 304 -9.72 7.21 -21.09
C ILE A 304 -8.49 6.32 -20.74
N ILE A 305 -7.43 6.67 -19.95
CA ILE A 305 -6.94 7.87 -19.18
C ILE A 305 -5.36 7.78 -19.03
N GLN A 306 -4.61 8.62 -18.28
CA GLN A 306 -3.10 8.71 -18.21
C GLN A 306 -2.47 8.76 -16.75
N ALA A 307 -1.21 8.31 -16.41
CA ALA A 307 -0.35 8.56 -15.15
C ALA A 307 0.92 7.69 -14.87
N VAL A 308 1.99 8.07 -14.13
CA VAL A 308 3.06 9.12 -14.31
C VAL A 308 4.41 8.42 -14.60
N VAL A 309 5.41 8.92 -15.35
CA VAL A 309 6.63 8.18 -15.83
C VAL A 309 6.35 6.83 -16.47
N ALA A 310 6.06 5.81 -15.67
CA ALA A 310 5.03 4.82 -15.91
C ALA A 310 4.00 5.32 -16.92
N ALA A 311 3.42 6.51 -16.77
CA ALA A 311 2.52 7.08 -17.78
C ALA A 311 3.09 7.11 -19.19
N ALA A 312 4.27 7.71 -19.29
CA ALA A 312 4.96 7.91 -20.54
C ALA A 312 5.36 6.54 -21.13
N GLU A 313 5.56 5.55 -20.26
CA GLU A 313 5.74 4.15 -20.60
C GLU A 313 4.40 3.47 -21.02
N PHE A 314 3.26 3.58 -20.31
CA PHE A 314 1.97 2.91 -20.61
C PHE A 314 1.16 3.61 -21.71
N TYR A 315 0.94 4.91 -21.54
CA TYR A 315 0.08 5.76 -22.38
C TYR A 315 0.88 6.49 -23.46
N GLY A 316 2.21 6.34 -23.46
CA GLY A 316 3.14 6.93 -24.42
C GLY A 316 3.74 8.26 -23.96
N PRO A 317 4.94 8.64 -24.45
CA PRO A 317 5.75 9.74 -23.92
C PRO A 317 5.04 11.10 -23.90
N ASN A 318 4.08 11.31 -24.80
CA ASN A 318 3.32 12.55 -24.94
C ASN A 318 2.03 12.57 -24.10
N ALA A 319 1.86 11.65 -23.16
CA ALA A 319 0.67 11.58 -22.31
C ALA A 319 0.58 12.80 -21.37
N ALA A 320 -0.50 13.57 -21.50
CA ALA A 320 -0.78 14.71 -20.63
C ALA A 320 -1.26 14.28 -19.23
N LEU A 321 -0.97 15.10 -18.22
CA LEU A 321 -1.59 15.06 -16.91
C LEU A 321 -3.08 15.43 -17.01
N PRO A 322 -4.01 14.68 -16.38
CA PRO A 322 -5.43 15.01 -16.32
C PRO A 322 -5.68 16.46 -15.87
N ASN A 323 -6.42 17.20 -16.69
CA ASN A 323 -6.77 18.61 -16.49
C ASN A 323 -5.56 19.58 -16.45
N SER A 324 -4.41 19.19 -17.00
CA SER A 324 -3.21 20.02 -17.08
C SER A 324 -2.66 20.07 -18.50
N ASN A 325 -1.86 21.10 -18.81
CA ASN A 325 -1.10 21.19 -20.06
C ASN A 325 0.24 20.46 -19.97
N GLU A 326 0.57 19.92 -18.80
CA GLU A 326 1.84 19.26 -18.55
C GLU A 326 1.83 17.79 -19.01
N THR A 327 3.00 17.23 -19.33
CA THR A 327 3.14 15.79 -19.63
C THR A 327 3.75 15.03 -18.46
N TRP A 328 3.46 13.74 -18.39
CA TRP A 328 3.96 12.91 -17.32
C TRP A 328 5.46 12.63 -17.36
N ILE A 329 6.10 12.71 -18.53
CA ILE A 329 7.56 12.65 -18.61
C ILE A 329 8.19 13.97 -18.14
N ASN A 330 7.58 15.11 -18.47
CA ASN A 330 8.04 16.42 -18.02
C ASN A 330 7.95 16.58 -16.50
N LEU A 331 6.89 16.09 -15.84
CA LEU A 331 6.81 16.06 -14.37
C LEU A 331 8.05 15.38 -13.76
N ALA A 332 8.49 14.27 -14.36
CA ALA A 332 9.59 13.48 -13.83
C ALA A 332 10.98 13.95 -14.23
N ASP A 333 11.11 14.59 -15.39
CA ASP A 333 12.30 15.38 -15.68
C ASP A 333 12.40 16.52 -14.66
N LYS A 334 11.33 17.28 -14.40
CA LYS A 334 11.32 18.31 -13.34
C LYS A 334 11.72 17.75 -11.98
N THR A 335 11.16 16.64 -11.52
CA THR A 335 11.58 16.04 -10.23
C THR A 335 13.06 15.65 -10.24
N PHE A 336 13.55 15.09 -11.35
CA PHE A 336 14.97 14.74 -11.52
C PHE A 336 15.86 16.00 -11.46
N GLN A 337 15.52 17.08 -12.18
CA GLN A 337 16.24 18.35 -12.10
C GLN A 337 16.14 18.99 -10.70
N GLU A 338 14.97 18.94 -10.04
CA GLU A 338 14.79 19.45 -8.68
C GLU A 338 15.62 18.69 -7.66
N ALA A 339 15.76 17.37 -7.76
CA ALA A 339 16.65 16.58 -6.92
C ALA A 339 18.14 16.87 -7.24
N GLY A 340 18.52 16.87 -8.53
CA GLY A 340 19.89 17.16 -8.97
C GLY A 340 20.37 18.57 -8.61
N SER A 341 19.45 19.54 -8.50
CA SER A 341 19.76 20.91 -8.04
C SER A 341 20.29 20.98 -6.60
N GLN A 342 20.21 19.89 -5.84
CA GLN A 342 20.60 19.80 -4.43
C GLN A 342 21.98 19.13 -4.25
N GLU A 343 22.84 19.20 -5.26
CA GLU A 343 24.25 18.82 -5.20
C GLU A 343 25.17 20.02 -4.90
N ASP A 344 26.33 19.74 -4.32
CA ASP A 344 27.49 20.64 -4.26
C ASP A 344 28.80 19.83 -4.40
N ASP A 345 29.91 20.52 -4.64
CA ASP A 345 31.26 19.92 -4.72
C ASP A 345 31.75 19.30 -3.40
N LYS A 346 30.99 19.44 -2.31
CA LYS A 346 31.40 18.99 -0.97
C LYS A 346 31.35 17.46 -0.90
N CYS A 347 32.42 16.85 -0.42
CA CYS A 347 32.66 15.41 -0.56
C CYS A 347 32.81 14.94 -2.03
N GLY A 348 33.24 15.84 -2.93
CA GLY A 348 33.55 15.51 -4.32
C GLY A 348 32.32 15.38 -5.22
N GLY A 349 31.18 15.96 -4.81
CA GLY A 349 29.88 15.81 -5.48
C GLY A 349 28.83 15.17 -4.57
N GLY A 350 27.73 14.72 -5.17
CA GLY A 350 26.64 14.00 -4.53
C GLY A 350 25.51 14.91 -4.05
N ILE A 351 24.30 14.37 -4.08
CA ILE A 351 23.02 15.03 -3.79
C ILE A 351 22.73 14.95 -2.29
N TYR A 352 22.29 16.05 -1.69
CA TYR A 352 21.85 16.05 -0.30
C TYR A 352 20.52 15.33 -0.12
N TRP A 353 20.33 14.71 1.05
CA TRP A 353 19.08 14.05 1.43
C TRP A 353 17.95 15.07 1.65
N TYR A 354 18.13 15.88 2.69
CA TYR A 354 17.23 16.97 3.06
C TYR A 354 17.38 18.12 2.04
N ARG A 355 16.42 19.06 1.97
CA ARG A 355 16.51 20.25 1.09
C ARG A 355 16.97 21.52 1.81
N ASP A 356 16.38 21.87 2.95
CA ASP A 356 16.83 23.02 3.75
C ASP A 356 18.26 22.81 4.30
N ARG A 357 19.19 23.74 4.02
CA ARG A 357 20.60 23.65 4.46
C ARG A 357 20.81 24.13 5.90
N ALA A 358 19.86 24.85 6.49
CA ALA A 358 19.96 25.41 7.84
C ALA A 358 19.52 24.41 8.93
N ASP A 359 18.69 23.43 8.61
CA ASP A 359 18.34 22.32 9.53
C ASP A 359 19.58 21.47 9.85
N ARG A 360 19.61 20.86 11.04
CA ARG A 360 20.64 19.90 11.47
C ARG A 360 20.82 18.69 10.53
N LYS A 361 19.79 18.32 9.75
CA LYS A 361 19.83 17.30 8.69
C LYS A 361 20.44 17.83 7.38
N GLY A 362 20.57 19.14 7.24
CA GLY A 362 21.07 19.87 6.07
C GLY A 362 22.55 19.64 5.74
N THR A 363 23.21 18.74 6.46
CA THR A 363 24.59 18.29 6.18
C THR A 363 24.65 16.84 5.69
N TYR A 364 23.52 16.12 5.57
CA TYR A 364 23.54 14.68 5.27
C TYR A 364 23.33 14.39 3.78
N LYS A 365 24.20 13.55 3.21
CA LYS A 365 24.04 12.92 1.89
C LYS A 365 23.68 11.45 2.12
N SER A 366 22.40 11.09 1.94
CA SER A 366 21.91 9.71 2.15
C SER A 366 22.19 8.85 0.93
N PHE A 367 22.38 7.55 1.11
CA PHE A 367 22.54 6.63 -0.02
C PHE A 367 21.28 6.56 -0.88
N ILE A 368 20.10 6.51 -0.23
CA ILE A 368 18.82 6.28 -0.92
C ILE A 368 18.54 7.32 -2.01
N THR A 369 18.71 8.61 -1.73
CA THR A 369 18.49 9.70 -2.69
C THR A 369 19.31 9.52 -3.97
N HIS A 370 20.53 9.00 -3.88
CA HIS A 370 21.37 8.74 -5.05
C HIS A 370 20.88 7.51 -5.83
N ALA A 371 20.54 6.42 -5.14
CA ALA A 371 20.01 5.22 -5.80
C ALA A 371 18.69 5.53 -6.54
N GLU A 372 17.79 6.29 -5.91
CA GLU A 372 16.58 6.79 -6.52
C GLU A 372 16.84 7.67 -7.75
N PHE A 373 17.75 8.64 -7.63
CA PHE A 373 18.13 9.53 -8.73
C PHE A 373 18.72 8.76 -9.94
N ILE A 374 19.58 7.77 -9.69
CA ILE A 374 20.15 6.91 -10.74
C ILE A 374 19.05 6.11 -11.45
N SER A 375 18.14 5.49 -10.69
CA SER A 375 16.98 4.75 -11.23
C SER A 375 16.11 5.66 -12.12
N GLN A 376 15.81 6.86 -11.64
CA GLN A 376 14.99 7.83 -12.36
C GLN A 376 15.68 8.34 -13.63
N GLY A 377 16.97 8.69 -13.58
CA GLY A 377 17.72 9.14 -14.74
C GLY A 377 17.82 8.07 -15.84
N ALA A 378 18.11 6.82 -15.46
CA ALA A 378 18.13 5.68 -16.39
C ALA A 378 16.79 5.49 -17.12
N ARG A 379 15.68 5.69 -16.41
CA ARG A 379 14.33 5.46 -16.94
C ARG A 379 13.78 6.65 -17.71
N ASN A 380 14.05 7.87 -17.26
CA ASN A 380 13.83 9.08 -18.05
C ASN A 380 14.54 8.95 -19.41
N TYR A 381 15.80 8.51 -19.44
CA TYR A 381 16.52 8.26 -20.69
C TYR A 381 15.84 7.22 -21.60
N LEU A 382 15.35 6.10 -21.05
CA LEU A 382 14.64 5.08 -21.85
C LEU A 382 13.43 5.66 -22.59
N ILE A 383 12.82 6.72 -22.07
CA ILE A 383 11.65 7.41 -22.64
C ILE A 383 12.07 8.59 -23.55
N THR A 384 12.93 9.50 -23.07
CA THR A 384 13.28 10.76 -23.74
C THR A 384 14.42 10.61 -24.75
N GLN A 385 15.27 9.60 -24.57
CA GLN A 385 16.56 9.43 -25.24
C GLN A 385 17.55 10.60 -25.01
N ASP A 386 17.36 11.41 -23.95
CA ASP A 386 18.30 12.50 -23.60
C ASP A 386 19.61 11.97 -23.01
N ALA A 387 20.68 12.06 -23.80
CA ALA A 387 22.01 11.61 -23.39
C ALA A 387 22.56 12.33 -22.14
N ASN A 388 22.12 13.57 -21.85
CA ASN A 388 22.59 14.29 -20.66
C ASN A 388 22.05 13.65 -19.38
N THR A 389 20.75 13.34 -19.34
CA THR A 389 20.10 12.64 -18.22
C THR A 389 20.79 11.30 -17.92
N LEU A 390 21.13 10.51 -18.94
CA LEU A 390 21.87 9.26 -18.74
C LEU A 390 23.31 9.50 -18.26
N SER A 391 23.98 10.53 -18.79
CA SER A 391 25.34 10.90 -18.36
C SER A 391 25.36 11.30 -16.89
N GLU A 392 24.32 11.97 -16.41
CA GLU A 392 24.19 12.42 -15.03
C GLU A 392 23.93 11.25 -14.07
N ALA A 393 23.06 10.31 -14.46
CA ALA A 393 22.87 9.06 -13.72
C ALA A 393 24.17 8.23 -13.62
N LYS A 394 24.99 8.20 -14.68
CA LYS A 394 26.33 7.57 -14.64
C LYS A 394 27.28 8.29 -13.68
N ARG A 395 27.34 9.62 -13.74
CA ARG A 395 28.20 10.43 -12.87
C ARG A 395 27.87 10.23 -11.39
N ILE A 396 26.58 10.23 -11.03
CA ILE A 396 26.14 9.98 -9.65
C ILE A 396 26.41 8.54 -9.21
N LEU A 397 26.25 7.54 -10.09
CA LEU A 397 26.63 6.15 -9.80
C LEU A 397 28.14 6.02 -9.50
N ASP A 398 28.99 6.63 -10.33
CA ASP A 398 30.45 6.62 -10.13
C ASP A 398 30.85 7.39 -8.85
N TRP A 399 30.12 8.45 -8.47
CA TRP A 399 30.29 9.14 -7.17
C TRP A 399 29.89 8.26 -5.97
N VAL A 400 28.77 7.55 -6.03
CA VAL A 400 28.31 6.65 -4.95
C VAL A 400 29.35 5.57 -4.64
N ILE A 401 30.03 5.05 -5.66
CA ILE A 401 31.12 4.08 -5.49
C ILE A 401 32.38 4.75 -4.95
N SER A 402 32.85 5.84 -5.59
CA SER A 402 34.12 6.49 -5.22
C SER A 402 34.09 7.21 -3.87
N SER A 403 32.90 7.62 -3.40
CA SER A 403 32.68 8.17 -2.05
C SER A 403 32.74 7.12 -0.93
N GLY A 404 32.71 5.82 -1.27
CA GLY A 404 32.75 4.71 -0.31
C GLY A 404 31.39 4.31 0.28
N LEU A 405 30.28 4.91 -0.17
CA LEU A 405 28.93 4.50 0.25
C LEU A 405 28.53 3.12 -0.27
N ALA A 406 29.07 2.72 -1.43
CA ALA A 406 28.83 1.42 -2.04
C ALA A 406 30.15 0.73 -2.41
N ASN A 407 30.37 -0.48 -1.89
CA ASN A 407 31.55 -1.28 -2.20
C ASN A 407 31.20 -2.44 -3.15
N PRO A 408 31.56 -2.37 -4.45
CA PRO A 408 31.17 -3.37 -5.44
C PRO A 408 31.95 -4.69 -5.34
N GLU A 409 33.02 -4.76 -4.54
CA GLU A 409 33.77 -6.00 -4.31
C GLU A 409 33.16 -6.84 -3.18
N THR A 410 32.71 -6.17 -2.10
CA THR A 410 32.18 -6.83 -0.90
C THR A 410 30.65 -6.88 -0.85
N GLY A 411 29.98 -6.07 -1.67
CA GLY A 411 28.53 -5.90 -1.63
C GLY A 411 28.02 -5.04 -0.47
N VAL A 412 28.89 -4.38 0.30
CA VAL A 412 28.46 -3.51 1.41
C VAL A 412 27.87 -2.20 0.88
N LEU A 413 26.67 -1.87 1.34
CA LEU A 413 26.07 -0.53 1.27
C LEU A 413 26.01 0.11 2.66
N LEU A 414 26.24 1.41 2.71
CA LEU A 414 26.09 2.28 3.88
C LEU A 414 24.87 3.19 3.69
N ASP A 415 24.33 3.75 4.78
CA ASP A 415 23.08 4.53 4.75
C ASP A 415 23.28 5.99 4.28
N GLY A 416 24.50 6.51 4.36
CA GLY A 416 24.85 7.88 4.00
C GLY A 416 26.04 8.42 4.78
N MET A 417 26.36 9.69 4.58
CA MET A 417 27.46 10.39 5.24
C MET A 417 27.10 11.82 5.67
N SER A 418 27.76 12.29 6.74
CA SER A 418 27.81 13.71 7.09
C SER A 418 28.81 14.45 6.20
N THR A 419 28.43 15.58 5.60
CA THR A 419 29.42 16.43 4.90
C THR A 419 30.29 17.25 5.85
N GLY A 420 30.07 17.19 7.17
CA GLY A 420 31.01 17.73 8.16
C GLY A 420 32.35 16.97 8.13
N ASN A 421 32.29 15.67 7.88
CA ASN A 421 33.44 14.80 7.67
C ASN A 421 33.03 13.71 6.67
N CYS A 422 33.51 13.80 5.43
CA CYS A 422 33.14 12.91 4.31
C CYS A 422 33.58 11.44 4.46
N GLN A 423 34.00 11.02 5.66
CA GLN A 423 34.30 9.63 6.06
C GLN A 423 33.49 9.20 7.30
N GLU A 424 32.61 10.06 7.82
CA GLU A 424 31.68 9.76 8.90
C GLU A 424 30.40 9.17 8.31
N PHE A 425 30.42 7.85 8.12
CA PHE A 425 29.32 7.08 7.54
C PHE A 425 28.33 6.58 8.59
N THR A 426 27.04 6.63 8.26
CA THR A 426 26.01 5.86 8.96
C THR A 426 26.06 4.41 8.48
N THR A 427 26.50 3.50 9.34
CA THR A 427 26.73 2.08 9.00
C THR A 427 25.49 1.19 9.13
N ARG A 428 24.30 1.78 9.29
CA ARG A 428 23.03 1.02 9.30
C ARG A 428 22.75 0.45 7.92
N GLN A 429 22.09 -0.70 7.89
CA GLN A 429 21.77 -1.42 6.66
C GLN A 429 20.26 -1.71 6.65
N TRP A 430 19.65 -1.48 5.50
CA TRP A 430 18.20 -1.48 5.31
C TRP A 430 17.85 -2.12 3.97
N THR A 431 16.76 -2.88 3.89
CA THR A 431 16.45 -3.60 2.64
C THR A 431 16.19 -2.66 1.47
N TYR A 432 15.59 -1.48 1.70
CA TYR A 432 15.27 -0.51 0.65
C TYR A 432 16.51 0.05 -0.07
N ASN A 433 17.63 0.27 0.63
CA ASN A 433 18.89 0.72 0.02
C ASN A 433 19.41 -0.34 -0.96
N TYR A 434 19.49 -1.60 -0.52
CA TYR A 434 19.91 -2.72 -1.39
C TYR A 434 18.93 -2.94 -2.53
N GLY A 435 17.62 -2.86 -2.26
CA GLY A 435 16.56 -2.99 -3.26
C GLY A 435 16.72 -1.96 -4.35
N GLN A 436 16.65 -0.69 -3.97
CA GLN A 436 16.74 0.42 -4.90
C GLN A 436 18.04 0.38 -5.70
N TRP A 437 19.18 0.05 -5.09
CA TRP A 437 20.45 -0.10 -5.79
C TRP A 437 20.44 -1.22 -6.83
N LEU A 438 19.97 -2.41 -6.46
CA LEU A 438 19.87 -3.56 -7.38
C LEU A 438 18.94 -3.27 -8.56
N GLY A 439 17.83 -2.58 -8.31
CA GLY A 439 16.93 -2.08 -9.35
C GLY A 439 17.58 -1.02 -10.23
N SER A 440 18.28 -0.05 -9.64
CA SER A 440 19.02 1.00 -10.37
C SER A 440 20.07 0.40 -11.31
N LEU A 441 20.81 -0.62 -10.87
CA LEU A 441 21.77 -1.34 -11.70
C LEU A 441 21.09 -2.07 -12.87
N ALA A 442 19.91 -2.66 -12.66
CA ALA A 442 19.12 -3.25 -13.74
C ALA A 442 18.64 -2.19 -14.75
N TRP A 443 18.14 -1.04 -14.26
CA TRP A 443 17.72 0.06 -15.14
C TRP A 443 18.89 0.69 -15.90
N MET A 444 20.06 0.83 -15.28
CA MET A 444 21.29 1.31 -15.93
C MET A 444 21.79 0.34 -17.02
N HIS A 445 21.74 -0.98 -16.77
CA HIS A 445 22.00 -1.99 -17.79
C HIS A 445 21.04 -1.83 -18.98
N LYS A 446 19.75 -1.75 -18.70
CA LYS A 446 18.71 -1.62 -19.73
C LYS A 446 18.84 -0.32 -20.53
N ALA A 447 19.21 0.77 -19.87
CA ALA A 447 19.38 2.09 -20.48
C ALA A 447 20.60 2.16 -21.39
N SER A 448 21.76 1.61 -21.02
CA SER A 448 23.00 1.78 -21.79
C SER A 448 23.52 0.54 -22.51
N GLY A 449 22.99 -0.65 -22.22
CA GLY A 449 23.49 -1.93 -22.73
C GLY A 449 24.81 -2.40 -22.13
N GLU A 450 25.32 -1.75 -21.07
CA GLU A 450 26.60 -2.13 -20.45
C GLU A 450 26.43 -3.23 -19.40
N GLN A 451 26.91 -4.44 -19.72
CA GLN A 451 26.92 -5.61 -18.83
C GLN A 451 27.48 -5.33 -17.42
N ARG A 452 28.38 -4.34 -17.27
CA ARG A 452 29.05 -3.98 -16.01
C ARG A 452 28.10 -3.75 -14.83
N TYR A 453 26.89 -3.25 -15.07
CA TYR A 453 25.94 -3.00 -13.97
C TYR A 453 25.30 -4.29 -13.43
N LEU A 454 25.03 -5.28 -14.29
CA LEU A 454 24.55 -6.59 -13.85
C LEU A 454 25.64 -7.39 -13.15
N ASP A 455 26.88 -7.29 -13.63
CA ASP A 455 28.04 -7.92 -12.97
C ASP A 455 28.25 -7.33 -11.58
N MET A 456 28.13 -5.99 -11.46
CA MET A 456 28.18 -5.25 -10.20
C MET A 456 27.03 -5.60 -9.25
N ALA A 457 25.85 -6.01 -9.74
CA ALA A 457 24.71 -6.35 -8.90
C ALA A 457 24.92 -7.65 -8.09
N ALA A 458 25.79 -8.56 -8.52
CA ALA A 458 25.92 -9.88 -7.90
C ALA A 458 26.45 -9.85 -6.44
N PRO A 459 27.52 -9.10 -6.09
CA PRO A 459 27.98 -8.98 -4.70
C PRO A 459 26.95 -8.31 -3.78
N TYR A 460 26.24 -7.28 -4.25
CA TYR A 460 25.18 -6.63 -3.48
C TYR A 460 23.99 -7.56 -3.20
N LEU A 461 23.59 -8.40 -4.16
CA LEU A 461 22.54 -9.40 -3.97
C LEU A 461 22.95 -10.48 -2.97
N ASP A 462 24.17 -11.01 -3.07
CA ASP A 462 24.68 -12.01 -2.12
C ASP A 462 24.74 -11.42 -0.69
N TYR A 463 25.25 -10.19 -0.55
CA TYR A 463 25.30 -9.52 0.75
C TYR A 463 23.89 -9.27 1.31
N SER A 464 22.97 -8.75 0.50
CA SER A 464 21.59 -8.49 0.96
C SER A 464 20.85 -9.77 1.34
N GLN A 465 21.03 -10.86 0.59
CA GLN A 465 20.50 -12.18 0.94
C GLN A 465 21.05 -12.65 2.30
N ARG A 466 22.37 -12.58 2.50
CA ARG A 466 23.02 -13.01 3.75
C ARG A 466 22.69 -12.14 4.97
N THR A 467 22.17 -10.93 4.76
CA THR A 467 21.79 -9.99 5.83
C THR A 467 20.29 -10.01 6.15
N PHE A 468 19.42 -10.00 5.14
CA PHE A 468 17.97 -9.82 5.33
C PHE A 468 17.15 -11.09 5.11
N ALA A 469 17.70 -12.11 4.46
CA ALA A 469 17.10 -13.43 4.24
C ALA A 469 18.04 -14.54 4.77
N ALA A 470 18.57 -14.32 5.96
CA ALA A 470 19.56 -15.16 6.61
C ALA A 470 18.96 -16.45 7.20
N SER A 471 19.82 -17.32 7.73
CA SER A 471 19.40 -18.60 8.32
C SER A 471 18.58 -18.44 9.61
N ASP A 472 18.79 -17.38 10.37
CA ASP A 472 18.03 -17.07 11.59
C ASP A 472 16.62 -16.55 11.27
N THR A 473 16.41 -15.90 10.11
CA THR A 473 15.08 -15.62 9.56
C THR A 473 14.50 -16.79 8.76
N SER A 474 15.18 -17.95 8.70
CA SER A 474 14.81 -19.11 7.88
C SER A 474 14.69 -18.82 6.37
N GLY A 475 15.49 -17.87 5.84
CA GLY A 475 15.44 -17.45 4.44
C GLY A 475 14.32 -16.46 4.10
N ILE A 476 13.58 -15.97 5.11
CA ILE A 476 12.48 -15.02 4.94
C ILE A 476 13.02 -13.59 5.03
N ILE A 477 12.59 -12.71 4.13
CA ILE A 477 13.01 -11.30 4.16
C ILE A 477 12.46 -10.59 5.42
N ALA A 478 13.36 -10.06 6.24
CA ALA A 478 13.05 -9.22 7.41
C ALA A 478 14.01 -8.02 7.49
N GLU A 479 13.54 -6.88 7.99
CA GLU A 479 14.44 -5.82 8.47
C GLU A 479 15.13 -6.25 9.76
N LEU A 480 16.37 -5.82 9.94
CA LEU A 480 17.16 -6.09 11.15
C LEU A 480 16.48 -5.58 12.44
N CYS A 481 15.63 -4.55 12.33
CA CYS A 481 14.87 -3.98 13.43
C CYS A 481 13.61 -4.77 13.82
N GLU A 482 13.14 -5.73 13.01
CA GLU A 482 11.92 -6.51 13.29
C GLU A 482 12.09 -7.39 14.53
N ARG A 483 13.27 -8.01 14.66
CA ARG A 483 13.63 -8.95 15.74
C ARG A 483 13.41 -8.39 17.14
N ASP A 484 13.79 -7.13 17.35
CA ASP A 484 13.66 -6.45 18.65
C ASP A 484 12.47 -5.48 18.69
N THR A 485 11.57 -5.56 17.70
CA THR A 485 10.40 -4.67 17.52
C THR A 485 10.74 -3.18 17.50
N SER A 486 11.96 -2.83 17.07
CA SER A 486 12.52 -1.47 17.14
C SER A 486 12.32 -0.65 15.87
N CYS A 487 11.72 -1.22 14.82
CA CYS A 487 11.47 -0.53 13.57
C CYS A 487 10.61 0.72 13.78
N ASN A 488 11.12 1.87 13.31
CA ASN A 488 10.37 3.12 13.29
C ASN A 488 9.19 3.05 12.30
N ARG A 489 8.51 4.19 12.10
CA ARG A 489 7.39 4.30 11.17
C ARG A 489 7.77 3.85 9.76
N ASP A 490 8.86 4.37 9.21
CA ASP A 490 9.20 4.26 7.79
C ASP A 490 9.88 2.91 7.47
N GLN A 491 10.72 2.42 8.40
CA GLN A 491 11.41 1.12 8.33
C GLN A 491 10.46 -0.07 8.14
N GLN A 492 9.23 0.01 8.66
CA GLN A 492 8.20 -1.01 8.46
C GLN A 492 7.72 -1.16 7.01
N GLY A 493 8.03 -0.19 6.13
CA GLY A 493 7.69 -0.21 4.69
C GLY A 493 8.84 -0.64 3.77
N PHE A 494 10.09 -0.62 4.24
CA PHE A 494 11.30 -0.74 3.41
C PHE A 494 11.34 -2.02 2.55
N LYS A 495 10.88 -3.16 3.08
CA LYS A 495 10.82 -4.44 2.35
C LYS A 495 10.03 -4.38 1.04
N ALA A 496 9.06 -3.46 0.90
CA ALA A 496 8.30 -3.28 -0.34
C ALA A 496 9.20 -2.88 -1.52
N ILE A 497 10.19 -2.02 -1.27
CA ILE A 497 11.16 -1.56 -2.29
C ILE A 497 12.13 -2.68 -2.64
N TYR A 498 12.58 -3.45 -1.65
CA TYR A 498 13.47 -4.58 -1.86
C TYR A 498 12.85 -5.62 -2.79
N VAL A 499 11.67 -6.14 -2.46
CA VAL A 499 11.03 -7.22 -3.25
C VAL A 499 10.72 -6.80 -4.69
N ARG A 500 10.25 -5.56 -4.91
CA ARG A 500 9.92 -5.04 -6.24
C ARG A 500 11.16 -4.88 -7.12
N ASN A 501 12.23 -4.29 -6.59
CA ASN A 501 13.47 -4.13 -7.34
C ASN A 501 14.21 -5.45 -7.58
N LEU A 502 14.06 -6.46 -6.70
CA LEU A 502 14.51 -7.83 -7.01
C LEU A 502 13.79 -8.40 -8.25
N ALA A 503 12.48 -8.16 -8.42
CA ALA A 503 11.77 -8.57 -9.63
C ALA A 503 12.27 -7.85 -10.89
N TYR A 504 12.63 -6.56 -10.80
CA TYR A 504 13.26 -5.84 -11.91
C TYR A 504 14.63 -6.44 -12.29
N LEU A 505 15.48 -6.72 -11.31
CA LEU A 505 16.78 -7.36 -11.55
C LEU A 505 16.62 -8.77 -12.13
N HIS A 506 15.65 -9.54 -11.65
CA HIS A 506 15.32 -10.85 -12.21
C HIS A 506 14.90 -10.75 -13.68
N GLN A 507 14.02 -9.81 -14.03
CA GLN A 507 13.55 -9.61 -15.40
C GLN A 507 14.69 -9.20 -16.36
N GLU A 508 15.60 -8.32 -15.92
CA GLU A 508 16.69 -7.83 -16.76
C GLU A 508 17.88 -8.80 -16.89
N THR A 509 18.21 -9.54 -15.82
CA THR A 509 19.38 -10.42 -15.82
C THR A 509 19.17 -11.69 -16.65
N ASN A 510 20.23 -12.16 -17.31
CA ASN A 510 20.29 -13.50 -17.90
C ASN A 510 21.09 -14.50 -17.04
N ASN A 511 21.64 -14.07 -15.90
CA ASN A 511 22.42 -14.94 -15.02
C ASN A 511 21.50 -15.91 -14.24
N SER A 512 21.53 -17.19 -14.59
CA SER A 512 20.67 -18.20 -13.98
C SER A 512 20.90 -18.42 -12.47
N THR A 513 22.08 -18.12 -11.95
CA THR A 513 22.36 -18.17 -10.50
C THR A 513 21.67 -16.99 -9.80
N MET A 514 21.74 -15.80 -10.38
CA MET A 514 21.08 -14.59 -9.89
C MET A 514 19.55 -14.74 -9.90
N LYS A 515 18.96 -15.24 -11.00
CA LYS A 515 17.52 -15.52 -11.07
C LYS A 515 17.07 -16.49 -9.96
N LYS A 516 17.77 -17.63 -9.81
CA LYS A 516 17.46 -18.62 -8.76
C LYS A 516 17.60 -18.09 -7.34
N ALA A 517 18.60 -17.23 -7.09
CA ALA A 517 18.73 -16.59 -5.78
C ALA A 517 17.51 -15.71 -5.47
N ILE A 518 17.08 -14.88 -6.43
CA ILE A 518 15.90 -14.02 -6.30
C ILE A 518 14.62 -14.85 -6.13
N GLU A 519 14.40 -15.85 -7.00
CA GLU A 519 13.28 -16.80 -6.94
C GLU A 519 13.18 -17.44 -5.56
N ASN A 520 14.27 -18.04 -5.05
CA ASN A 520 14.29 -18.71 -3.76
C ASN A 520 13.91 -17.78 -2.58
N ILE A 521 14.44 -16.55 -2.55
CA ILE A 521 14.18 -15.61 -1.45
C ILE A 521 12.71 -15.12 -1.48
N ILE A 522 12.21 -14.78 -2.68
CA ILE A 522 10.83 -14.31 -2.86
C ILE A 522 9.85 -15.44 -2.53
N ASP A 523 10.07 -16.64 -3.06
CA ASP A 523 9.18 -17.79 -2.87
C ASP A 523 9.13 -18.24 -1.41
N THR A 524 10.30 -18.30 -0.73
CA THR A 524 10.37 -18.59 0.72
C THR A 524 9.59 -17.55 1.52
N SER A 525 9.70 -16.28 1.16
CA SER A 525 8.99 -15.18 1.83
C SER A 525 7.50 -15.19 1.57
N VAL A 526 7.06 -15.46 0.33
CA VAL A 526 5.63 -15.55 -0.06
C VAL A 526 4.96 -16.69 0.71
N GLN A 527 5.58 -17.86 0.76
CA GLN A 527 5.06 -19.03 1.47
C GLN A 527 4.95 -18.77 2.98
N ALA A 528 5.99 -18.16 3.58
CA ALA A 528 5.96 -17.78 4.99
C ALA A 528 4.87 -16.75 5.28
N MET A 529 4.81 -15.66 4.51
CA MET A 529 3.80 -14.61 4.66
C MET A 529 2.36 -15.17 4.54
N ALA A 530 2.08 -15.97 3.50
CA ALA A 530 0.75 -16.54 3.29
C ALA A 530 0.33 -17.49 4.44
N GLY A 531 1.25 -18.36 4.88
CA GLY A 531 0.98 -19.37 5.90
C GLY A 531 1.03 -18.87 7.35
N ARG A 532 1.71 -17.75 7.64
CA ARG A 532 1.96 -17.25 9.02
C ARG A 532 1.34 -15.88 9.31
N SER A 533 1.18 -15.05 8.29
CA SER A 533 0.97 -13.60 8.45
C SER A 533 -0.28 -13.08 7.76
N CYS A 534 -0.94 -13.87 6.91
CA CYS A 534 -2.18 -13.50 6.20
C CYS A 534 -3.40 -14.31 6.67
N ASP A 535 -4.57 -13.67 6.77
CA ASP A 535 -5.87 -14.36 6.91
C ASP A 535 -6.42 -14.83 5.56
N SER A 536 -7.46 -15.67 5.58
CA SER A 536 -8.17 -16.19 4.39
C SER A 536 -8.79 -15.12 3.48
N LYS A 537 -8.73 -13.84 3.86
CA LYS A 537 -9.16 -12.69 3.04
C LYS A 537 -7.97 -11.92 2.46
N TRP A 538 -6.73 -12.38 2.65
CA TRP A 538 -5.48 -11.69 2.31
C TRP A 538 -5.28 -10.38 3.08
N SER A 539 -5.72 -10.34 4.34
CA SER A 539 -5.30 -9.30 5.27
C SER A 539 -4.02 -9.76 5.95
N CYS A 540 -2.93 -9.00 5.79
CA CYS A 540 -1.59 -9.48 6.11
C CYS A 540 -0.82 -8.56 7.08
N SER A 541 0.00 -9.15 7.94
CA SER A 541 1.02 -8.50 8.76
C SER A 541 2.29 -8.25 7.94
N GLY A 542 3.04 -7.19 8.25
CA GLY A 542 4.34 -6.91 7.63
C GLY A 542 5.49 -7.76 8.17
N ILE A 543 5.29 -8.40 9.32
CA ILE A 543 6.23 -9.36 9.90
C ILE A 543 5.91 -10.74 9.32
N TRP A 544 6.84 -11.31 8.55
CA TRP A 544 6.66 -12.57 7.80
C TRP A 544 7.34 -13.77 8.47
N THR A 545 8.27 -13.51 9.39
CA THR A 545 8.99 -14.51 10.16
C THR A 545 8.10 -15.19 11.20
N GLU A 546 7.19 -14.44 11.83
CA GLU A 546 6.35 -14.87 12.95
C GLU A 546 4.92 -15.27 12.56
N VAL A 547 4.37 -16.26 13.27
CA VAL A 547 2.92 -16.58 13.21
C VAL A 547 2.16 -15.49 13.96
N THR A 548 1.36 -14.70 13.24
CA THR A 548 0.68 -13.52 13.80
C THR A 548 -0.68 -13.91 14.41
N PRO A 549 -0.84 -14.04 15.76
CA PRO A 549 -2.03 -14.66 16.35
C PRO A 549 -3.31 -13.80 16.26
N ARG A 550 -3.12 -12.50 16.05
CA ARG A 550 -4.16 -11.53 15.64
C ARG A 550 -3.51 -10.56 14.68
N ILE A 551 -3.93 -10.59 13.41
CA ILE A 551 -3.35 -9.73 12.38
C ILE A 551 -3.72 -8.28 12.69
N LYS A 552 -2.72 -7.53 13.19
CA LYS A 552 -2.83 -6.08 13.42
C LYS A 552 -2.82 -5.41 12.05
N LYS A 553 -4.01 -5.22 11.50
CA LYS A 553 -4.22 -4.62 10.17
C LYS A 553 -3.64 -3.22 10.14
N SER A 554 -2.53 -3.03 9.45
CA SER A 554 -1.94 -1.73 9.16
C SER A 554 -1.72 -1.59 7.66
N ILE A 555 -1.87 -0.37 7.16
CA ILE A 555 -1.56 -0.03 5.77
C ILE A 555 -0.16 -0.51 5.35
N ARG A 556 0.87 -0.38 6.21
CA ARG A 556 2.22 -0.91 5.94
C ARG A 556 2.28 -2.41 5.80
N GLY A 557 1.65 -3.14 6.73
CA GLY A 557 1.64 -4.60 6.69
C GLY A 557 0.98 -5.11 5.41
N HIS A 558 -0.06 -4.40 4.96
CA HIS A 558 -0.69 -4.62 3.66
C HIS A 558 0.19 -4.18 2.47
N HIS A 559 0.90 -3.05 2.56
CA HIS A 559 1.78 -2.52 1.52
C HIS A 559 2.92 -3.49 1.23
N VAL A 560 3.74 -3.84 2.23
CA VAL A 560 4.87 -4.77 2.01
C VAL A 560 4.39 -6.15 1.54
N SER A 561 3.30 -6.66 2.09
CA SER A 561 2.76 -7.98 1.72
C SER A 561 2.17 -7.99 0.31
N THR A 562 1.53 -6.90 -0.11
CA THR A 562 1.06 -6.74 -1.49
C THR A 562 2.26 -6.61 -2.43
N ALA A 563 3.28 -5.83 -2.07
CA ALA A 563 4.50 -5.66 -2.85
C ALA A 563 5.22 -6.99 -3.09
N LEU A 564 5.25 -7.89 -2.10
CA LEU A 564 5.83 -9.23 -2.24
C LEU A 564 5.03 -10.11 -3.22
N LEU A 565 3.70 -10.10 -3.17
CA LEU A 565 2.85 -10.84 -4.13
C LEU A 565 2.89 -10.24 -5.54
N VAL A 566 3.06 -8.91 -5.63
CA VAL A 566 3.23 -8.16 -6.88
C VAL A 566 4.59 -8.53 -7.50
N ALA A 567 5.68 -8.50 -6.74
CA ALA A 567 7.00 -8.97 -7.17
C ALA A 567 7.02 -10.46 -7.60
N ALA A 568 6.32 -11.33 -6.87
CA ALA A 568 6.22 -12.75 -7.20
C ALA A 568 5.49 -13.01 -8.53
N MET A 569 4.48 -12.20 -8.87
CA MET A 569 3.87 -12.18 -10.21
C MET A 569 4.88 -11.70 -11.26
N GLY A 570 5.62 -10.62 -10.97
CA GLY A 570 6.65 -10.05 -11.86
C GLY A 570 7.86 -10.94 -12.13
N ILE A 571 8.06 -12.02 -11.36
CA ILE A 571 9.09 -13.05 -11.59
C ILE A 571 8.60 -14.18 -12.52
N ARG A 572 7.28 -14.33 -12.67
CA ARG A 572 6.65 -15.48 -13.34
C ARG A 572 5.87 -15.16 -14.62
N GLU A 573 5.63 -13.88 -14.93
CA GLU A 573 5.12 -13.37 -16.22
C GLU A 573 6.27 -12.93 -17.15
#